data_AF-A0A552QMU8-F1
#
_entry.id   AF-A0A552QMU8-F1
#
_cell.length_a   1.000
_cell.length_b   1.000
_cell.length_c   1.000
_cell.angle_alpha   90.00
_cell.angle_beta   90.00
_cell.angle_gamma   90.00
#
_symmetry.space_group_name_H-M   'P 1'
#
loop_
_entity.id
_entity.type
_entity.pdbx_description
1 polymer ?
#
loop_
_entity_poly.entity_id
_entity_poly.type
_entity_poly.pdbx_seq_one_letter_code
_entity_poly.pdbx_strand_id
1 'polypeptide(L)'
;RALPEPVFSVGEPGRAPRTPAEETLSGLFAEVLGLDSVGVDESFFDLGGDSIVAIQLVARARAAGLVFSARDVFRRRTVEALAAVATSVLTHDAGAADDEPTGEVPATPVMALFGG
;
A
#
# COMPACT_ATOMS: atom_id res chain seq x y z
N ARG A 1 -11.48 17.30 21.44
CA ARG A 1 -10.25 16.71 22.02
C ARG A 1 -9.43 16.22 20.83
N ALA A 2 -8.26 16.81 20.61
CA ALA A 2 -7.43 16.68 19.42
C ALA A 2 -6.60 15.39 19.45
N LEU A 3 -6.41 14.78 18.28
CA LEU A 3 -5.47 13.68 18.09
C LEU A 3 -4.02 14.22 18.15
N PRO A 4 -3.09 13.50 18.78
CA PRO A 4 -1.69 13.93 18.91
C PRO A 4 -1.03 14.03 17.53
N GLU A 5 -0.34 15.14 17.29
CA GLU A 5 0.40 15.42 16.07
C GLU A 5 1.61 14.49 15.98
N PRO A 6 1.71 13.62 14.95
CA PRO A 6 2.86 12.75 14.81
C PRO A 6 4.10 13.59 14.49
N VAL A 7 5.08 13.55 15.38
CA VAL A 7 6.40 14.16 15.21
C VAL A 7 7.29 13.21 14.42
N PHE A 8 7.38 13.39 13.10
CA PHE A 8 8.32 12.64 12.26
C PHE A 8 9.68 13.35 12.25
N SER A 9 10.74 12.62 12.62
CA SER A 9 12.09 13.16 12.74
C SER A 9 12.83 13.22 11.39
N VAL A 10 13.81 14.12 11.32
CA VAL A 10 14.49 14.57 10.10
C VAL A 10 15.60 13.58 9.71
N GLY A 11 15.26 12.62 8.83
CA GLY A 11 16.19 12.06 7.86
C GLY A 11 16.22 12.94 6.60
N GLU A 12 17.35 12.99 5.90
CA GLU A 12 17.60 13.83 4.70
C GLU A 12 16.33 14.06 3.86
N PRO A 13 15.92 15.32 3.61
CA PRO A 13 14.58 15.61 3.14
C PRO A 13 14.40 15.19 1.68
N GLY A 14 13.93 13.95 1.49
CA GLY A 14 12.98 13.70 0.42
C GLY A 14 11.86 14.74 0.51
N ARG A 15 11.26 15.08 -0.63
CA ARG A 15 10.27 16.17 -0.69
C ARG A 15 9.21 16.02 0.41
N ALA A 16 8.96 17.10 1.15
CA ALA A 16 7.94 17.13 2.19
C ALA A 16 6.52 16.99 1.60
N PRO A 17 5.60 16.30 2.31
CA PRO A 17 4.21 16.20 1.91
C PRO A 17 3.53 17.58 1.87
N ARG A 18 2.63 17.78 0.90
CA ARG A 18 1.89 19.05 0.71
C ARG A 18 0.40 18.91 0.97
N THR A 19 -0.10 17.69 1.07
CA THR A 19 -1.51 17.37 1.27
C THR A 19 -1.68 16.42 2.46
N PRO A 20 -2.84 16.45 3.15
CA PRO A 20 -3.10 15.57 4.29
C PRO A 20 -3.06 14.08 3.92
N ALA A 21 -3.37 13.74 2.67
CA ALA A 21 -3.25 12.38 2.16
C ALA A 21 -1.78 11.94 2.05
N GLU A 22 -0.89 12.82 1.56
CA GLU A 22 0.54 12.56 1.50
C GLU A 22 1.16 12.46 2.90
N GLU A 23 0.76 13.31 3.85
CA GLU A 23 1.24 13.23 5.24
C GLU A 23 0.88 11.88 5.87
N THR A 24 -0.37 11.46 5.70
CA THR A 24 -0.85 10.16 6.20
C THR A 24 -0.10 9.01 5.53
N LEU A 25 0.04 9.05 4.20
CA LEU A 25 0.72 8.00 3.44
C LEU A 25 2.23 7.92 3.75
N SER A 26 2.90 9.06 3.87
CA SER A 26 4.33 9.13 4.23
C SER A 26 4.56 8.49 5.60
N GLY A 27 3.71 8.80 6.59
CA GLY A 27 3.76 8.15 7.90
C GLY A 27 3.54 6.65 7.81
N LEU A 28 2.53 6.21 7.06
CA LEU A 28 2.24 4.78 6.88
C LEU A 28 3.38 4.04 6.16
N PHE A 29 4.03 4.66 5.18
CA PHE A 29 5.21 4.10 4.49
C PHE A 29 6.36 3.90 5.47
N ALA A 30 6.66 4.91 6.28
CA ALA A 30 7.69 4.84 7.30
C ALA A 30 7.41 3.70 8.29
N GLU A 31 6.16 3.58 8.77
CA GLU A 31 5.76 2.52 9.71
C GLU A 31 5.90 1.11 9.12
N VAL A 32 5.48 0.88 7.88
CA VAL A 32 5.53 -0.46 7.26
C VAL A 32 6.93 -0.85 6.79
N LEU A 33 7.77 0.13 6.44
CA LEU A 33 9.17 -0.08 6.04
C LEU A 33 10.12 -0.08 7.23
N GLY A 34 9.67 0.32 8.43
CA GLY A 34 10.51 0.46 9.61
C GLY A 34 11.52 1.61 9.50
N LEU A 35 11.17 2.66 8.76
CA LEU A 35 11.96 3.87 8.56
C LEU A 35 11.48 4.98 9.50
N ASP A 36 12.34 5.96 9.77
CA ASP A 36 11.98 7.11 10.61
C ASP A 36 11.11 8.13 9.85
N SER A 37 11.40 8.33 8.56
CA SER A 37 10.62 9.16 7.66
C SER A 37 10.81 8.70 6.20
N VAL A 38 9.82 9.00 5.35
CA VAL A 38 9.83 8.69 3.91
C VAL A 38 9.36 9.91 3.11
N GLY A 39 10.20 10.39 2.21
CA GLY A 39 9.90 11.48 1.29
C GLY A 39 8.87 11.10 0.24
N VAL A 40 8.10 12.09 -0.25
CA VAL A 40 6.95 11.77 -1.11
C VAL A 40 7.29 11.31 -2.52
N ASP A 41 8.53 11.57 -2.95
CA ASP A 41 9.09 11.19 -4.26
C ASP A 41 9.86 9.86 -4.20
N GLU A 42 10.06 9.32 -2.98
CA GLU A 42 10.82 8.08 -2.82
C GLU A 42 9.99 6.87 -3.22
N SER A 43 10.63 5.95 -3.95
CA SER A 43 10.00 4.73 -4.41
C SER A 43 9.92 3.71 -3.28
N PHE A 44 8.70 3.29 -2.94
CA PHE A 44 8.40 2.24 -1.97
C PHE A 44 9.28 0.99 -2.13
N PHE A 45 9.49 0.55 -3.37
CA PHE A 45 10.31 -0.63 -3.68
C PHE A 45 11.82 -0.38 -3.58
N ASP A 46 12.26 0.87 -3.74
CA ASP A 46 13.67 1.25 -3.59
C ASP A 46 14.06 1.29 -2.10
N LEU A 47 13.10 1.68 -1.26
CA LEU A 47 13.18 1.64 0.19
C LEU A 47 13.05 0.24 0.80
N GLY A 48 12.97 -0.81 -0.02
CA GLY A 48 12.87 -2.20 0.43
C GLY A 48 11.45 -2.73 0.60
N GLY A 49 10.43 -2.02 0.10
CA GLY A 49 9.06 -2.49 0.09
C GLY A 49 8.86 -3.71 -0.83
N ASP A 50 8.11 -4.69 -0.36
CA ASP A 50 7.74 -5.89 -1.10
C ASP A 50 6.21 -6.08 -1.17
N SER A 51 5.77 -7.18 -1.80
CA SER A 51 4.34 -7.47 -2.01
C SER A 51 3.57 -7.60 -0.70
N ILE A 52 4.18 -8.17 0.34
CA ILE A 52 3.56 -8.34 1.66
C ILE A 52 3.43 -6.98 2.35
N VAL A 53 4.47 -6.16 2.26
CA VAL A 53 4.46 -4.79 2.81
C VAL A 53 3.42 -3.92 2.09
N ALA A 54 3.26 -4.08 0.78
CA ALA A 54 2.24 -3.35 0.00
C ALA A 54 0.80 -3.71 0.44
N ILE A 55 0.51 -5.00 0.67
CA ILE A 55 -0.81 -5.44 1.19
C ILE A 55 -1.06 -4.85 2.59
N GLN A 56 -0.03 -4.88 3.44
CA GLN A 56 -0.05 -4.30 4.77
C GLN A 56 -0.28 -2.78 4.78
N LEU A 57 0.30 -2.07 3.81
CA LEU A 57 0.10 -0.65 3.59
C LEU A 57 -1.35 -0.34 3.19
N VAL A 58 -1.91 -1.09 2.24
CA VAL A 58 -3.32 -0.94 1.81
C VAL A 58 -4.28 -1.12 2.98
N ALA A 59 -4.06 -2.14 3.81
CA ALA A 59 -4.89 -2.40 4.99
C ALA A 59 -4.87 -1.25 5.99
N ARG A 60 -3.69 -0.68 6.27
CA ARG A 60 -3.53 0.45 7.20
C ARG A 60 -4.07 1.75 6.63
N ALA A 61 -3.83 2.02 5.35
CA ALA A 61 -4.36 3.20 4.67
C ALA A 61 -5.89 3.20 4.68
N ARG A 62 -6.51 2.05 4.48
CA ARG A 62 -7.97 1.90 4.56
C ARG A 62 -8.49 2.24 5.96
N ALA A 63 -7.77 1.83 7.01
CA ALA A 63 -8.10 2.21 8.39
C ALA A 63 -7.93 3.72 8.65
N ALA A 64 -6.99 4.36 7.95
CA ALA A 64 -6.79 5.82 7.97
C ALA A 64 -7.75 6.60 7.04
N GLY A 65 -8.66 5.92 6.35
CA GLY A 65 -9.65 6.56 5.49
C GLY A 65 -9.17 6.84 4.05
N LEU A 66 -8.09 6.20 3.61
CA LEU A 66 -7.55 6.25 2.25
C LEU A 66 -7.69 4.89 1.57
N VAL A 67 -8.32 4.85 0.39
CA VAL A 67 -8.57 3.60 -0.35
C VAL A 67 -7.84 3.63 -1.68
N PHE A 68 -7.01 2.60 -1.89
CA PHE A 68 -6.30 2.28 -3.14
C PHE A 68 -6.00 0.77 -3.16
N SER A 69 -5.68 0.21 -4.33
CA SER A 69 -5.38 -1.21 -4.48
C SER A 69 -3.87 -1.49 -4.36
N ALA A 70 -3.49 -2.76 -4.11
CA ALA A 70 -2.08 -3.16 -4.15
C ALA A 70 -1.46 -2.88 -5.54
N ARG A 71 -2.25 -3.04 -6.61
CA ARG A 71 -1.85 -2.69 -7.97
C ARG A 71 -1.50 -1.20 -8.12
N ASP A 72 -2.22 -0.32 -7.43
CA ASP A 72 -1.89 1.11 -7.41
C ASP A 72 -0.53 1.35 -6.78
N VAL A 73 -0.20 0.67 -5.67
CA VAL A 73 1.14 0.75 -5.04
C VAL A 73 2.25 0.34 -6.03
N PHE A 74 2.04 -0.75 -6.78
CA PHE A 74 3.01 -1.20 -7.80
C PHE A 74 3.17 -0.21 -8.96
N ARG A 75 2.08 0.43 -9.39
CA ARG A 75 2.08 1.36 -10.52
C ARG A 75 2.55 2.75 -10.11
N ARG A 76 2.19 3.19 -8.90
CA ARG A 76 2.43 4.51 -8.30
C ARG A 76 3.38 4.30 -7.13
N ARG A 77 4.63 4.01 -7.49
CA ARG A 77 5.67 3.59 -6.54
C ARG A 77 5.98 4.61 -5.46
N THR A 78 5.50 5.85 -5.56
CA THR A 78 5.79 6.96 -4.64
C THR A 78 4.53 7.42 -3.91
N VAL A 79 4.71 8.08 -2.77
CA VAL A 79 3.60 8.62 -1.97
C VAL A 79 2.81 9.67 -2.75
N GLU A 80 3.48 10.58 -3.47
CA GLU A 80 2.83 11.63 -4.28
C GLU A 80 1.87 11.00 -5.30
N ALA A 81 2.36 9.99 -6.02
CA ALA A 81 1.61 9.35 -7.08
C ALA A 81 0.46 8.51 -6.53
N LEU A 82 0.66 7.86 -5.37
CA LEU A 82 -0.37 7.06 -4.71
C LEU A 82 -1.46 7.95 -4.09
N ALA A 83 -1.07 9.05 -3.45
CA ALA A 83 -1.98 10.05 -2.90
C ALA A 83 -2.90 10.63 -3.98
N ALA A 84 -2.40 10.82 -5.20
CA ALA A 84 -3.17 11.35 -6.33
C ALA A 84 -4.34 10.45 -6.78
N VAL A 85 -4.36 9.16 -6.39
CA VAL A 85 -5.47 8.24 -6.69
C VAL A 85 -6.14 7.64 -5.48
N ALA A 86 -5.59 7.87 -4.28
CA ALA A 86 -6.24 7.49 -3.06
C ALA A 86 -7.61 8.18 -2.98
N THR A 87 -8.67 7.39 -2.86
CA THR A 87 -10.02 7.91 -2.64
C THR A 87 -10.29 7.98 -1.15
N SER A 88 -10.89 9.08 -0.69
CA SER A 88 -11.35 9.22 0.70
C SER A 88 -12.66 8.46 0.90
N VAL A 89 -12.76 7.65 1.94
CA VAL A 89 -13.91 6.74 2.19
C VAL A 89 -15.17 7.46 2.72
N LEU A 90 -15.34 8.76 2.46
CA LEU A 90 -16.58 9.47 2.79
C LEU A 90 -17.81 8.93 2.03
N THR A 91 -17.63 7.98 1.11
CA THR A 91 -18.68 7.15 0.54
C THR A 91 -18.34 5.69 0.77
N HIS A 92 -19.21 4.99 1.49
CA HIS A 92 -19.20 3.54 1.62
C HIS A 92 -19.44 2.95 0.23
N ASP A 93 -18.38 2.59 -0.48
CA ASP A 93 -18.47 1.50 -1.42
C ASP A 93 -17.50 0.41 -1.00
N ALA A 94 -18.07 -0.74 -0.67
CA ALA A 94 -17.37 -1.99 -0.53
C ALA A 94 -16.88 -2.41 -1.93
N GLY A 95 -15.90 -1.68 -2.45
CA GLY A 95 -15.16 -2.05 -3.65
C GLY A 95 -14.36 -3.30 -3.31
N ALA A 96 -14.97 -4.43 -3.62
CA ALA A 96 -14.44 -5.77 -3.49
C ALA A 96 -12.99 -5.81 -3.96
N ALA A 97 -12.17 -6.51 -3.19
CA ALA A 97 -11.00 -7.15 -3.75
C ALA A 97 -11.47 -7.96 -4.98
N ASP A 98 -11.29 -7.39 -6.17
CA ASP A 98 -11.07 -8.17 -7.38
C ASP A 98 -9.67 -8.76 -7.21
N ASP A 99 -9.59 -9.73 -6.28
CA ASP A 99 -8.62 -10.78 -6.36
C ASP A 99 -9.04 -11.56 -7.60
N GLU A 100 -8.53 -11.12 -8.76
CA GLU A 100 -8.43 -11.99 -9.91
C GLU A 100 -7.69 -13.24 -9.39
N PRO A 101 -8.35 -14.40 -9.25
CA PRO A 101 -7.66 -15.60 -8.83
C PRO A 101 -6.60 -15.87 -9.89
N THR A 102 -5.34 -15.66 -9.50
CA THR A 102 -4.20 -15.88 -10.37
C THR A 102 -4.22 -17.35 -10.81
N GLY A 103 -4.71 -17.57 -12.02
CA GLY A 103 -4.70 -18.85 -12.71
C GLY A 103 -5.57 -19.92 -12.06
N GLU A 104 -6.59 -20.35 -12.77
CA GLU A 104 -7.06 -21.73 -12.69
C GLU A 104 -5.82 -22.65 -12.75
N VAL A 105 -5.44 -23.26 -11.62
CA VAL A 105 -4.67 -24.49 -11.68
C VAL A 105 -5.68 -25.55 -12.11
N PRO A 106 -5.66 -26.05 -13.35
CA PRO A 106 -6.38 -27.29 -13.58
C PRO A 106 -5.74 -28.29 -12.63
N ALA A 107 -6.53 -28.78 -11.67
CA ALA A 107 -6.19 -29.97 -10.93
C ALA A 107 -6.02 -31.07 -11.99
N THR A 108 -4.79 -31.31 -12.45
CA THR A 108 -4.49 -32.49 -13.24
C THR A 108 -4.86 -33.67 -12.35
N PRO A 109 -5.81 -34.52 -12.74
CA PRO A 109 -6.05 -35.74 -12.00
C PRO A 109 -4.78 -36.59 -12.17
N VAL A 110 -3.90 -36.60 -11.18
CA VAL A 110 -2.89 -37.66 -11.03
C VAL A 110 -3.52 -38.99 -10.59
N MET A 111 -4.84 -39.15 -10.80
CA MET A 111 -5.55 -40.42 -10.78
C MET A 111 -5.80 -40.86 -12.22
N ALA A 112 -4.78 -41.49 -12.80
CA ALA A 112 -4.87 -42.64 -13.73
C ALA A 112 -3.68 -42.67 -14.71
N LEU A 113 -2.50 -43.12 -14.26
CA LEU A 113 -1.63 -43.94 -15.12
C LEU A 113 -0.53 -44.61 -14.28
N PHE A 114 -0.76 -45.90 -13.97
CA PHE A 114 0.13 -46.98 -13.49
C PHE A 114 -0.77 -47.85 -12.59
N GLY A 115 -1.66 -48.71 -13.09
CA GLY A 115 -1.57 -49.50 -14.32
C GLY A 115 -0.57 -50.64 -14.11
N GLY A 116 -1.04 -51.76 -13.57
CA GLY A 116 -0.27 -52.99 -13.36
C GLY A 116 -0.92 -53.90 -12.33
#